data_AF-A0A933KQX7-F1
#
_entry.id   AF-A0A933KQX7-F1
#
_cell.length_a   1.000
_cell.length_b   1.000
_cell.length_c   1.000
_cell.angle_alpha   90.00
_cell.angle_beta   90.00
_cell.angle_gamma   90.00
#
_symmetry.space_group_name_H-M   'P 1'
#
loop_
_entity.id
_entity.type
_entity.pdbx_description
1 polymer ?
#
loop_
_entity_poly.entity_id
_entity_poly.type
_entity_poly.pdbx_seq_one_letter_code
_entity_poly.pdbx_strand_id
1 'polypeptide(L)'
;MERVVAQIRAAWPTVRITLRADSGFCRDALMTQAEAHAVDFVFGLAKNARLLALIPEELATAAVACAATGQPARVFAVRTYQTHDRWHRTRRMVAKAE
;
A
#
# COMPACT_ATOMS: atom_id res chain seq x y z
N MET A 1 -15.84 -4.84 -7.64
CA MET A 1 -14.88 -4.13 -8.53
C MET A 1 -15.24 -4.35 -9.99
N GLU A 2 -15.32 -5.61 -10.43
CA GLU A 2 -15.59 -6.01 -11.83
C GLU A 2 -16.68 -5.22 -12.56
N ARG A 3 -17.90 -5.12 -12.00
CA ARG A 3 -19.01 -4.39 -12.63
C ARG A 3 -18.63 -2.96 -13.03
N VAL A 4 -17.94 -2.23 -12.14
CA VAL A 4 -17.54 -0.83 -12.37
C VAL A 4 -16.41 -0.76 -13.39
N VAL A 5 -15.41 -1.64 -13.27
CA VAL A 5 -14.28 -1.71 -14.22
C VAL A 5 -14.77 -2.02 -15.64
N ALA A 6 -15.71 -2.97 -15.79
CA ALA A 6 -16.30 -3.32 -17.07
C ALA A 6 -17.05 -2.14 -17.70
N GLN A 7 -17.84 -1.41 -16.92
CA GLN A 7 -18.57 -0.23 -17.41
C GLN A 7 -17.61 0.89 -17.85
N ILE A 8 -16.56 1.16 -17.07
CA ILE A 8 -15.56 2.17 -17.44
C ILE A 8 -14.85 1.77 -18.73
N ARG A 9 -14.43 0.50 -18.87
CA ARG A 9 -13.72 0.03 -20.07
C ARG A 9 -14.60 -0.08 -21.31
N ALA A 10 -15.92 -0.23 -21.15
CA ALA A 10 -16.85 -0.15 -22.27
C ALA A 10 -16.81 1.25 -22.94
N ALA A 11 -16.62 2.31 -22.16
CA ALA A 11 -16.47 3.67 -22.67
C ALA A 11 -15.02 4.00 -23.07
N TRP A 12 -14.04 3.54 -22.30
CA TRP A 12 -12.62 3.79 -22.54
C TRP A 12 -11.80 2.50 -22.46
N PRO A 13 -11.61 1.78 -23.59
CA PRO A 13 -11.02 0.43 -23.59
C PRO A 13 -9.60 0.35 -23.02
N THR A 14 -8.80 1.40 -23.17
CA THR A 14 -7.37 1.43 -22.79
C THR A 14 -7.09 2.27 -21.55
N VAL A 15 -8.13 2.74 -20.84
CA VAL A 15 -7.94 3.61 -19.67
C VAL A 15 -7.25 2.86 -18.53
N ARG A 16 -6.26 3.52 -17.93
CA ARG A 16 -5.62 3.03 -16.70
C ARG A 16 -6.54 3.31 -15.52
N ILE A 17 -6.79 2.29 -14.71
CA ILE A 17 -7.66 2.36 -13.53
C ILE A 17 -6.80 2.03 -12.31
N THR A 18 -6.85 2.89 -11.29
CA THR A 18 -6.18 2.67 -10.01
C THR A 18 -7.20 2.73 -8.88
N LEU A 19 -7.27 1.68 -8.07
CA LEU A 19 -8.07 1.66 -6.85
C LEU A 19 -7.30 2.28 -5.68
N ARG A 20 -7.98 3.13 -4.90
CA ARG A 20 -7.45 3.63 -3.63
C ARG A 20 -8.42 3.31 -2.51
N ALA A 21 -7.92 2.73 -1.43
CA ALA A 21 -8.74 2.38 -0.29
C ALA A 21 -7.91 2.36 1.01
N ASP A 22 -8.59 2.39 2.15
CA ASP A 22 -7.96 2.26 3.47
C ASP A 22 -7.57 0.80 3.78
N SER A 23 -7.06 0.58 5.00
CA SER A 23 -6.59 -0.73 5.45
C SER A 23 -7.67 -1.80 5.59
N GLY A 24 -8.94 -1.45 5.72
CA GLY A 24 -10.06 -2.41 5.73
C GLY A 24 -10.21 -3.16 4.42
N PHE A 25 -9.74 -2.56 3.32
CA PHE A 25 -9.76 -3.11 1.97
C PHE A 25 -8.46 -3.78 1.55
N CYS A 26 -7.42 -3.78 2.39
CA CYS A 26 -6.16 -4.48 2.13
C CYS A 26 -6.32 -6.01 2.34
N ARG A 27 -7.20 -6.58 1.51
CA ARG A 27 -7.60 -7.99 1.51
C ARG A 27 -6.99 -8.67 0.30
N ASP A 28 -6.47 -9.88 0.51
CA ASP A 28 -5.82 -10.63 -0.56
C ASP A 28 -6.74 -10.80 -1.77
N ALA A 29 -7.97 -11.28 -1.57
CA ALA A 29 -8.94 -11.50 -2.65
C ALA A 29 -9.19 -10.24 -3.51
N LEU A 30 -9.28 -9.05 -2.90
CA LEU A 30 -9.51 -7.81 -3.65
C LEU A 30 -8.28 -7.41 -4.49
N MET A 31 -7.08 -7.54 -3.93
CA MET A 31 -5.84 -7.27 -4.66
C MET A 31 -5.62 -8.28 -5.79
N THR A 32 -5.86 -9.57 -5.53
CA THR A 32 -5.83 -10.63 -6.56
C THR A 32 -6.79 -10.31 -7.70
N GLN A 33 -8.01 -9.87 -7.38
CA GLN A 33 -8.98 -9.47 -8.39
C GLN A 33 -8.47 -8.26 -9.17
N ALA A 34 -7.95 -7.23 -8.51
CA ALA A 34 -7.39 -6.06 -9.19
C ALA A 34 -6.26 -6.45 -10.17
N GLU A 35 -5.34 -7.31 -9.74
CA GLU A 35 -4.26 -7.87 -10.57
C GLU A 35 -4.82 -8.61 -11.79
N ALA A 36 -5.81 -9.50 -11.60
CA ALA A 36 -6.42 -10.27 -12.69
C ALA A 36 -7.14 -9.41 -13.74
N HIS A 37 -7.68 -8.25 -13.33
CA HIS A 37 -8.32 -7.31 -14.25
C HIS A 37 -7.37 -6.22 -14.76
N ALA A 38 -6.05 -6.30 -14.52
CA ALA A 38 -5.09 -5.25 -14.87
C ALA A 38 -5.49 -3.86 -14.34
N VAL A 39 -5.87 -3.84 -13.06
CA VAL A 39 -6.23 -2.64 -12.30
C VAL A 39 -5.16 -2.42 -11.24
N ASP A 40 -4.55 -1.25 -11.24
CA ASP A 40 -3.57 -0.87 -10.23
C ASP A 40 -4.27 -0.64 -8.89
N PHE A 41 -3.54 -0.72 -7.77
CA PHE A 41 -4.10 -0.40 -6.47
C PHE A 41 -3.08 0.22 -5.51
N VAL A 42 -3.60 1.06 -4.62
CA VAL A 42 -2.90 1.63 -3.47
C VAL A 42 -3.82 1.48 -2.26
N PHE A 43 -3.58 0.45 -1.46
CA PHE A 43 -4.34 0.19 -0.24
C PHE A 43 -3.52 0.54 0.99
N GLY A 44 -4.17 1.21 1.95
CA GLY A 44 -3.57 1.43 3.26
C GLY A 44 -3.23 0.10 3.94
N LEU A 45 -2.19 0.09 4.76
CA LEU A 45 -1.92 -1.02 5.68
C LEU A 45 -2.09 -0.51 7.11
N ALA A 46 -2.84 -1.25 7.91
CA ALA A 46 -3.00 -0.91 9.32
C ALA A 46 -1.65 -1.13 10.03
N LYS A 47 -1.17 -0.10 10.74
CA LYS A 47 0.08 -0.14 11.52
C LYS A 47 0.05 -1.31 12.49
N ASN A 48 1.09 -2.12 12.48
CA ASN A 48 1.29 -3.21 13.44
C ASN A 48 2.79 -3.41 13.71
N ALA A 49 3.11 -4.13 14.80
CA ALA A 49 4.49 -4.34 15.25
C ALA A 49 5.38 -4.95 14.16
N ARG A 50 4.86 -5.87 13.34
CA ARG A 50 5.61 -6.49 12.25
C ARG A 50 5.96 -5.49 11.15
N LEU A 51 5.03 -4.61 10.77
CA LEU A 51 5.31 -3.56 9.78
C LEU A 51 6.34 -2.56 10.29
N LEU A 52 6.30 -2.22 11.58
CA LEU A 52 7.29 -1.31 12.18
C LEU A 52 8.69 -1.93 12.22
N ALA A 53 8.78 -3.23 12.49
CA ALA A 53 10.04 -3.96 12.45
C ALA A 53 10.67 -4.02 11.05
N LEU A 54 9.95 -3.69 9.97
CA LEU A 54 10.49 -3.62 8.60
C LEU A 54 11.16 -2.28 8.26
N ILE A 55 10.94 -1.24 9.07
CA ILE A 55 11.40 0.13 8.81
C ILE A 55 12.04 0.83 10.04
N PRO A 56 12.86 0.15 10.86
CA PRO A 56 13.40 0.75 12.07
C PRO A 56 14.32 1.95 11.80
N GLU A 57 15.10 1.90 10.72
CA GLU A 57 16.04 2.95 10.33
C GLU A 57 15.30 4.21 9.87
N GLU A 58 14.22 4.06 9.10
CA GLU A 58 13.43 5.19 8.62
C GLU A 58 12.66 5.85 9.76
N LEU A 59 12.16 5.08 10.72
CA LEU A 59 11.56 5.59 11.95
C LEU A 59 12.58 6.37 12.79
N ALA A 60 13.79 5.82 12.98
CA ALA A 60 14.85 6.50 13.71
C ALA A 60 15.29 7.80 13.02
N THR A 61 15.43 7.78 11.69
CA THR A 61 15.79 8.95 10.88
C THR A 61 14.74 10.05 10.99
N ALA A 62 13.45 9.69 10.88
CA ALA A 62 12.35 10.64 11.05
C ALA A 62 12.34 11.24 12.47
N ALA A 63 12.57 10.42 13.50
CA ALA A 63 12.62 10.87 14.89
C ALA A 63 13.78 11.86 15.14
N VAL A 64 14.99 11.57 14.64
CA VAL A 64 16.16 12.47 14.77
C VAL A 64 15.90 13.80 14.07
N ALA A 65 15.37 13.77 12.85
CA ALA A 65 15.06 15.00 12.10
C ALA A 65 13.98 15.84 12.79
N CYS A 66 12.95 15.19 13.35
CA CYS A 66 11.92 15.87 14.12
C CYS A 66 12.48 16.51 15.40
N ALA A 67 13.32 15.79 16.14
CA ALA A 67 13.97 16.31 17.34
C ALA A 67 14.90 17.50 17.04
N ALA A 68 15.62 17.46 15.92
CA ALA A 68 16.55 18.52 15.52
C ALA A 68 15.85 19.81 15.05
N THR A 69 14.68 19.68 14.40
CA THR A 69 14.00 20.82 13.75
C THR A 69 12.76 21.31 14.50
N GLY A 70 12.21 20.49 15.40
CA GLY A 70 10.90 20.71 16.01
C GLY A 70 9.73 20.60 15.02
N GLN A 71 9.96 20.12 13.80
CA GLN A 71 8.95 20.01 12.73
C GLN A 71 8.74 18.54 12.34
N PRO A 72 7.54 18.16 11.88
CA PRO A 72 7.29 16.81 11.37
C PRO A 72 8.23 16.45 10.22
N ALA A 73 8.93 15.32 10.34
CA ALA A 73 9.83 14.80 9.32
C ALA A 73 9.22 13.55 8.68
N ARG A 74 9.41 13.37 7.36
CA ARG A 74 8.88 12.21 6.63
C ARG A 74 10.00 11.48 5.92
N VAL A 75 10.10 10.18 6.18
CA VAL A 75 11.03 9.28 5.52
C VAL A 75 10.24 8.15 4.87
N PHE A 76 10.52 7.88 3.59
CA PHE A 76 9.82 6.85 2.84
C PHE A 76 10.72 5.66 2.60
N ALA A 77 10.14 4.46 2.70
CA ALA A 77 10.80 3.21 2.38
C ALA A 77 9.92 2.34 1.49
N VAL A 78 10.57 1.53 0.66
CA VAL A 78 9.92 0.49 -0.12
C VAL A 78 10.40 -0.86 0.40
N ARG A 79 9.46 -1.77 0.64
CA ARG A 79 9.73 -3.18 0.97
C ARG A 79 8.83 -4.08 0.13
N THR A 80 9.23 -5.33 -0.02
CA THR A 80 8.35 -6.40 -0.49
C THR A 80 7.74 -7.07 0.74
N TYR A 81 6.41 -7.19 0.79
CA TYR A 81 5.69 -7.68 1.97
C TYR A 81 4.61 -8.70 1.61
N GLN A 82 4.42 -9.67 2.51
CA GLN A 82 3.35 -10.66 2.49
C GLN A 82 2.96 -10.98 3.93
N THR A 83 1.66 -11.18 4.18
CA THR A 83 1.21 -11.77 5.45
C THR A 83 1.69 -13.22 5.55
N HIS A 84 1.73 -13.82 6.76
CA HIS A 84 2.25 -15.19 6.89
C HIS A 84 1.33 -16.24 6.25
N ASP A 85 0.02 -16.03 6.35
CA ASP A 85 -1.01 -17.05 6.19
C ASP A 85 -2.14 -16.63 5.23
N ARG A 86 -2.38 -15.33 5.06
CA ARG A 86 -3.58 -14.82 4.37
C ARG A 86 -3.37 -14.35 2.94
N TRP A 87 -2.13 -14.00 2.58
CA TRP A 87 -1.82 -13.46 1.26
C TRP A 87 -1.18 -14.55 0.43
N HIS A 88 -1.63 -14.72 -0.81
CA HIS A 88 -1.12 -15.76 -1.70
C HIS A 88 0.23 -15.40 -2.33
N ARG A 89 0.60 -14.11 -2.35
CA ARG A 89 1.87 -13.62 -2.92
C ARG A 89 2.40 -12.38 -2.23
N THR A 90 3.69 -12.14 -2.43
CA THR A 90 4.35 -10.89 -2.05
C THR A 90 3.89 -9.72 -2.92
N ARG A 91 3.78 -8.53 -2.30
CA ARG A 91 3.42 -7.28 -2.96
C ARG A 91 4.33 -6.15 -2.49
N ARG A 92 4.40 -5.09 -3.30
CA ARG A 92 5.14 -3.89 -2.93
C ARG A 92 4.41 -3.14 -1.82
N MET A 93 5.15 -2.82 -0.76
CA MET A 93 4.72 -1.98 0.35
C MET A 93 5.53 -0.69 0.32
N VAL A 94 4.84 0.45 0.45
CA VAL A 94 5.47 1.75 0.68
C VAL A 94 5.18 2.17 2.11
N ALA A 95 6.23 2.32 2.90
CA ALA A 95 6.16 2.86 4.25
C ALA A 95 6.40 4.37 4.24
N LYS A 96 5.64 5.07 5.07
CA LYS A 96 5.86 6.46 5.44
C LYS A 96 6.14 6.50 6.93
N ALA A 97 7.40 6.71 7.31
CA ALA A 97 7.80 7.01 8.67
C ALA A 97 7.67 8.51 8.91
N GLU A 98 6.95 8.88 9.96
CA GLU A 98 6.67 10.26 10.39
C GLU A 98 6.46 10.28 11.91
#